data_AF-A0A2E0QM67-F1
#
_entry.id   AF-A0A2E0QM67-F1
#
_cell.length_a   1.000
_cell.length_b   1.000
_cell.length_c   1.000
_cell.angle_alpha   90.00
_cell.angle_beta   90.00
_cell.angle_gamma   90.00
#
_symmetry.space_group_name_H-M   'P 1'
#
loop_
_entity.id
_entity.type
_entity.pdbx_description
1 polymer ?
#
loop_
_entity_poly.entity_id
_entity_poly.type
_entity_poly.pdbx_seq_one_letter_code
_entity_poly.pdbx_strand_id
1 'polypeptide(L)'
;NARSKSLPKRASTCSDYSNYDEFTLYQNDSDKNESTRFKDVSEDVGVVDVGPGMSVSWGDYDNDGFPDLYVANMFSSAGHRITSQDRFHKSADKDTREQYIRHARGNSLYRNLGNGHFEDRSVLGGITVGRWAWASRFEDIDGDGFQDVYVANGFITQEDTGDL
;
A
#
# COMPACT_ATOMS: atom_id res chain seq x y z
N ASN A 1 -16.41 43.99 5.09
CA ASN A 1 -16.82 42.62 5.50
C ASN A 1 -17.03 41.73 4.29
N ALA A 2 -15.94 41.24 3.70
CA ALA A 2 -16.00 40.25 2.63
C ALA A 2 -16.06 38.84 3.25
N ARG A 3 -17.16 38.13 3.01
CA ARG A 3 -17.34 36.73 3.41
C ARG A 3 -16.44 35.85 2.55
N SER A 4 -15.54 35.11 3.22
CA SER A 4 -14.85 33.94 2.67
C SER A 4 -15.90 32.97 2.12
N LYS A 5 -15.85 32.71 0.80
CA LYS A 5 -16.57 31.60 0.18
C LYS A 5 -15.61 30.43 0.13
N SER A 6 -15.79 29.46 1.02
CA SER A 6 -15.14 28.15 0.92
C SER A 6 -15.57 27.50 -0.40
N LEU A 7 -14.59 27.08 -1.20
CA LEU A 7 -14.80 26.25 -2.39
C LEU A 7 -15.37 24.88 -1.94
N PRO A 8 -16.31 24.28 -2.68
CA PRO A 8 -16.86 22.99 -2.32
C PRO A 8 -15.78 21.90 -2.49
N LYS A 9 -15.68 20.99 -1.51
CA LYS A 9 -14.97 19.73 -1.67
C LYS A 9 -15.61 18.98 -2.84
N ARG A 10 -14.80 18.55 -3.81
CA ARG A 10 -15.29 17.81 -4.99
C ARG A 10 -15.98 16.54 -4.51
N ALA A 11 -17.25 16.38 -4.88
CA ALA A 11 -17.91 15.09 -4.81
C ALA A 11 -17.31 14.20 -5.89
N SER A 12 -16.75 13.05 -5.50
CA SER A 12 -16.26 12.04 -6.44
C SER A 12 -17.42 11.51 -7.28
N THR A 13 -17.52 12.00 -8.52
CA THR A 13 -18.29 11.35 -9.57
C THR A 13 -17.46 10.23 -10.17
N CYS A 14 -18.09 9.08 -10.41
CA CYS A 14 -17.57 7.82 -10.93
C CYS A 14 -16.98 7.89 -12.37
N SER A 15 -16.25 8.95 -12.73
CA SER A 15 -15.79 9.20 -14.11
C SER A 15 -14.36 9.73 -14.26
N ASP A 16 -13.57 9.86 -13.19
CA ASP A 16 -12.14 10.15 -13.31
C ASP A 16 -11.37 8.83 -13.44
N TYR A 17 -10.98 8.48 -14.67
CA TYR A 17 -10.29 7.24 -15.01
C TYR A 17 -8.80 7.22 -14.62
N SER A 18 -8.35 8.12 -13.75
CA SER A 18 -6.94 8.25 -13.36
C SER A 18 -6.52 7.31 -12.22
N ASN A 19 -7.45 6.68 -11.52
CA ASN A 19 -7.17 5.99 -10.24
C ASN A 19 -7.44 4.47 -10.29
N TYR A 20 -7.58 3.86 -11.48
CA TYR A 20 -7.85 2.42 -11.59
C TYR A 20 -6.68 1.52 -11.18
N ASP A 21 -5.49 2.10 -11.04
CA ASP A 21 -4.25 1.36 -10.75
C ASP A 21 -3.87 1.43 -9.26
N GLU A 22 -4.74 1.99 -8.41
CA GLU A 22 -4.50 2.17 -6.97
C GLU A 22 -5.24 1.11 -6.12
N PHE A 23 -4.66 0.77 -4.96
CA PHE A 23 -5.38 -0.04 -3.97
C PHE A 23 -6.55 0.71 -3.37
N THR A 24 -7.67 0.00 -3.20
CA THR A 24 -8.89 0.58 -2.65
C THR A 24 -9.32 -0.12 -1.36
N LEU A 25 -9.45 0.64 -0.27
CA LEU A 25 -10.08 0.22 0.96
C LEU A 25 -11.52 0.75 1.01
N TYR A 26 -12.48 -0.17 0.96
CA TYR A 26 -13.89 0.16 1.10
C TYR A 26 -14.37 -0.04 2.55
N GLN A 27 -14.86 1.04 3.17
CA GLN A 27 -15.57 0.97 4.45
C GLN A 27 -17.03 0.60 4.21
N ASN A 28 -17.50 -0.41 4.92
CA ASN A 28 -18.92 -0.78 4.94
C ASN A 28 -19.68 0.19 5.87
N ASP A 29 -20.56 1.01 5.30
CA ASP A 29 -21.40 2.01 5.97
C ASP A 29 -22.88 1.61 5.91
N SER A 30 -23.16 0.31 6.05
CA SER A 30 -24.53 -0.22 5.96
C SER A 30 -25.26 -0.13 7.29
N ASP A 31 -26.48 0.41 7.26
CA ASP A 31 -27.42 0.30 8.37
C ASP A 31 -28.12 -1.07 8.35
N LYS A 32 -28.39 -1.62 9.53
CA LYS A 32 -28.92 -3.01 9.72
C LYS A 32 -30.23 -3.30 8.94
N ASN A 33 -30.93 -2.28 8.47
CA ASN A 33 -32.24 -2.41 7.83
C ASN A 33 -32.36 -1.77 6.44
N GLU A 34 -31.36 -1.02 5.92
CA GLU A 34 -31.56 -0.18 4.73
C GLU A 34 -30.32 -0.10 3.84
N SER A 35 -30.24 -1.04 2.90
CA SER A 35 -29.27 -1.12 1.79
C SER A 35 -27.79 -1.20 2.16
N THR A 36 -27.10 -2.21 1.63
CA THR A 36 -25.64 -2.30 1.80
C THR A 36 -24.93 -1.19 1.04
N ARG A 37 -24.05 -0.44 1.72
CA ARG A 37 -23.23 0.62 1.12
C ARG A 37 -21.76 0.46 1.49
N PHE A 38 -20.91 0.67 0.50
CA PHE A 38 -19.47 0.74 0.65
C PHE A 38 -19.00 2.13 0.21
N LYS A 39 -18.11 2.73 0.99
CA LYS A 39 -17.45 4.00 0.67
C LYS A 39 -15.96 3.75 0.52
N ASP A 40 -15.38 4.21 -0.58
CA ASP A 40 -13.92 4.27 -0.70
C ASP A 40 -13.37 5.27 0.32
N VAL A 41 -12.46 4.82 1.17
CA VAL A 41 -11.82 5.64 2.20
C VAL A 41 -10.29 5.67 2.04
N SER A 42 -9.75 5.18 0.94
CA SER A 42 -8.30 4.93 0.77
C SER A 42 -7.47 6.20 0.97
N GLU A 43 -7.88 7.30 0.34
CA GLU A 43 -7.25 8.62 0.48
C GLU A 43 -7.51 9.21 1.87
N ASP A 44 -8.75 9.08 2.37
CA ASP A 44 -9.15 9.60 3.69
C ASP A 44 -8.30 9.00 4.82
N VAL A 45 -7.95 7.70 4.73
CA VAL A 45 -7.22 6.98 5.78
C VAL A 45 -5.74 6.80 5.49
N GLY A 46 -5.25 7.17 4.30
CA GLY A 46 -3.82 7.16 3.97
C GLY A 46 -3.25 5.81 3.51
N VAL A 47 -4.04 4.99 2.82
CA VAL A 47 -3.62 3.68 2.29
C VAL A 47 -3.61 3.61 0.75
N VAL A 48 -3.58 4.78 0.09
CA VAL A 48 -3.41 4.84 -1.38
C VAL A 48 -2.03 4.30 -1.74
N ASP A 49 -2.02 3.42 -2.74
CA ASP A 49 -0.81 2.73 -3.16
C ASP A 49 -0.93 2.27 -4.62
N VAL A 50 0.14 2.41 -5.39
CA VAL A 50 0.23 1.98 -6.80
C VAL A 50 1.04 0.70 -6.98
N GLY A 51 1.40 0.02 -5.90
CA GLY A 51 2.17 -1.22 -5.96
C GLY A 51 1.47 -2.32 -6.78
N PRO A 52 2.21 -3.28 -7.36
CA PRO A 52 1.62 -4.46 -7.99
C PRO A 52 1.15 -5.46 -6.92
N GLY A 53 0.00 -5.17 -6.31
CA GLY A 53 -0.57 -5.91 -5.19
C GLY A 53 -1.09 -7.30 -5.57
N MET A 54 -0.82 -8.28 -4.70
CA MET A 54 -1.16 -9.69 -4.91
C MET A 54 -1.96 -10.28 -3.75
N SER A 55 -1.70 -9.84 -2.51
CA SER A 55 -2.37 -10.33 -1.32
C SER A 55 -2.40 -9.27 -0.23
N VAL A 56 -3.33 -9.43 0.71
CA VAL A 56 -3.52 -8.54 1.84
C VAL A 56 -3.61 -9.35 3.13
N SER A 57 -3.09 -8.82 4.22
CA SER A 57 -3.22 -9.41 5.55
C SER A 57 -3.43 -8.33 6.60
N TRP A 58 -4.32 -8.62 7.54
CA TRP A 58 -4.56 -7.80 8.72
C TRP A 58 -3.93 -8.46 9.93
N GLY A 59 -3.28 -7.68 10.79
CA GLY A 59 -2.60 -8.15 11.98
C GLY A 59 -2.17 -6.99 12.85
N ASP A 60 -2.00 -7.21 14.15
CA ASP A 60 -1.52 -6.20 15.10
C ASP A 60 -0.04 -6.48 15.36
N TYR A 61 0.85 -5.92 14.53
CA TYR A 61 2.27 -6.32 14.53
C TYR A 61 3.06 -5.66 15.66
N ASP A 62 2.57 -4.55 16.21
CA ASP A 62 3.22 -3.83 17.31
C ASP A 62 2.47 -3.92 18.64
N ASN A 63 1.40 -4.71 18.68
CA ASN A 63 0.61 -5.05 19.87
C ASN A 63 -0.01 -3.81 20.53
N ASP A 64 -0.48 -2.87 19.70
CA ASP A 64 -1.12 -1.63 20.16
C ASP A 64 -2.66 -1.72 20.22
N GLY A 65 -3.21 -2.87 19.85
CA GLY A 65 -4.64 -3.18 19.89
C GLY A 65 -5.39 -2.75 18.63
N PHE A 66 -4.70 -2.21 17.62
CA PHE A 66 -5.28 -1.83 16.35
C PHE A 66 -4.75 -2.71 15.22
N PRO A 67 -5.64 -3.28 14.36
CA PRO A 67 -5.18 -4.10 13.25
C PRO A 67 -4.51 -3.22 12.19
N ASP A 68 -3.25 -3.53 11.93
CA ASP A 68 -2.42 -3.00 10.84
C ASP A 68 -2.68 -3.75 9.54
N LEU A 69 -2.27 -3.11 8.44
CA LEU A 69 -2.49 -3.59 7.09
C LEU A 69 -1.15 -3.90 6.41
N TYR A 70 -0.98 -5.15 5.99
CA TYR A 70 0.12 -5.56 5.14
C TYR A 70 -0.38 -5.88 3.73
N VAL A 71 0.32 -5.36 2.72
CA VAL A 71 0.04 -5.65 1.31
C VAL A 71 1.26 -6.26 0.65
N ALA A 72 1.11 -7.51 0.23
CA ALA A 72 2.11 -8.23 -0.55
C ALA A 72 2.12 -7.69 -1.99
N ASN A 73 3.28 -7.21 -2.44
CA ASN A 73 3.47 -6.69 -3.78
C ASN A 73 4.62 -7.43 -4.49
N MET A 74 4.67 -7.31 -5.80
CA MET A 74 5.84 -7.73 -6.57
C MET A 74 7.00 -6.74 -6.40
N PHE A 75 8.14 -7.23 -5.90
CA PHE A 75 9.40 -6.50 -5.93
C PHE A 75 10.11 -6.70 -7.27
N SER A 76 10.64 -5.63 -7.86
CA SER A 76 11.43 -5.68 -9.09
C SER A 76 12.83 -5.15 -8.85
N SER A 77 13.84 -6.03 -8.84
CA SER A 77 15.25 -5.63 -8.74
C SER A 77 15.68 -4.77 -9.92
N ALA A 78 15.30 -5.17 -11.14
CA ALA A 78 15.55 -4.40 -12.36
C ALA A 78 14.82 -3.06 -12.34
N GLY A 79 13.55 -3.04 -11.93
CA GLY A 79 12.75 -1.83 -11.76
C GLY A 79 13.41 -0.87 -10.78
N HIS A 80 13.78 -1.34 -9.59
CA HIS A 80 14.43 -0.53 -8.57
C HIS A 80 15.77 0.05 -9.05
N ARG A 81 16.56 -0.75 -9.79
CA ARG A 81 17.83 -0.30 -10.41
C ARG A 81 17.62 0.74 -11.50
N ILE A 82 16.53 0.64 -12.27
CA ILE A 82 16.24 1.58 -13.36
C ILE A 82 15.67 2.88 -12.82
N THR A 83 14.68 2.80 -11.93
CA THR A 83 13.93 3.96 -11.41
C THR A 83 14.77 4.85 -10.49
N SER A 84 15.81 4.30 -9.86
CA SER A 84 16.77 5.04 -9.03
C SER A 84 17.80 5.84 -9.84
N GLN A 85 17.94 5.62 -11.15
CA GLN A 85 18.92 6.35 -11.97
C GLN A 85 18.48 7.78 -12.26
N ASP A 86 19.39 8.75 -12.15
CA ASP A 86 19.12 10.17 -12.45
C ASP A 86 18.53 10.43 -13.84
N ARG A 87 18.92 9.60 -14.81
CA ARG A 87 18.45 9.70 -16.21
C ARG A 87 17.05 9.15 -16.43
N PHE A 88 16.54 8.32 -15.53
CA PHE A 88 15.22 7.70 -15.68
C PHE A 88 14.12 8.78 -15.62
N HIS A 89 13.30 8.84 -16.67
CA HIS A 89 12.24 9.83 -16.84
C HIS A 89 12.64 11.26 -16.42
N LYS A 90 13.84 11.71 -16.85
CA LYS A 90 14.40 13.01 -16.44
C LYS A 90 13.51 14.22 -16.75
N SER A 91 12.64 14.11 -17.75
CA SER A 91 11.67 15.14 -18.13
C SER A 91 10.29 14.98 -17.49
N ALA A 92 10.04 13.88 -16.77
CA ALA A 92 8.81 13.71 -16.03
C ALA A 92 8.84 14.57 -14.76
N ASP A 93 7.65 14.88 -14.26
CA ASP A 93 7.50 15.51 -12.97
C ASP A 93 7.89 14.55 -11.83
N LYS A 94 8.01 15.11 -10.63
CA LYS A 94 8.47 14.39 -9.45
C LYS A 94 7.49 13.28 -9.03
N ASP A 95 6.18 13.54 -9.11
CA ASP A 95 5.15 12.60 -8.69
C ASP A 95 5.18 11.34 -9.56
N THR A 96 5.19 11.52 -10.89
CA THR A 96 5.34 10.41 -11.84
C THR A 96 6.57 9.54 -11.52
N ARG A 97 7.71 10.16 -11.18
CA ARG A 97 8.93 9.41 -10.85
C ARG A 97 8.81 8.67 -9.52
N GLU A 98 8.20 9.29 -8.51
CA GLU A 98 7.94 8.66 -7.21
C GLU A 98 6.98 7.48 -7.34
N GLN A 99 5.97 7.56 -8.22
CA GLN A 99 5.06 6.44 -8.51
C GLN A 99 5.80 5.24 -9.11
N TYR A 100 6.72 5.44 -10.07
CA TYR A 100 7.55 4.35 -10.59
C TYR A 100 8.48 3.73 -9.53
N ILE A 101 9.08 4.57 -8.68
CA ILE A 101 9.91 4.10 -7.57
C ILE A 101 9.06 3.28 -6.60
N ARG A 102 7.86 3.76 -6.25
CA ARG A 102 6.91 3.05 -5.40
C ARG A 102 6.51 1.72 -6.03
N HIS A 103 6.10 1.70 -7.29
CA HIS A 103 5.68 0.48 -7.99
C HIS A 103 6.78 -0.60 -7.97
N ALA A 104 8.06 -0.22 -8.06
CA ALA A 104 9.18 -1.16 -7.99
C ALA A 104 9.62 -1.55 -6.57
N ARG A 105 9.17 -0.84 -5.51
CA ARG A 105 9.64 -0.97 -4.12
C ARG A 105 9.31 -2.33 -3.49
N GLY A 106 8.25 -3.00 -3.95
CA GLY A 106 7.73 -4.21 -3.31
C GLY A 106 6.69 -3.88 -2.23
N ASN A 107 6.64 -4.68 -1.16
CA ASN A 107 5.52 -4.74 -0.22
C ASN A 107 5.25 -3.42 0.51
N SER A 108 4.04 -3.32 1.05
CA SER A 108 3.64 -2.25 1.97
C SER A 108 3.25 -2.77 3.34
N LEU A 109 3.61 -2.00 4.37
CA LEU A 109 3.14 -2.16 5.74
C LEU A 109 2.58 -0.81 6.21
N TYR A 110 1.32 -0.81 6.60
CA TYR A 110 0.58 0.35 7.06
C TYR A 110 0.19 0.15 8.52
N ARG A 111 0.75 0.97 9.40
CA ARG A 111 0.41 0.96 10.82
C ARG A 111 -0.90 1.69 11.07
N ASN A 112 -1.84 1.07 11.75
CA ASN A 112 -3.07 1.71 12.18
C ASN A 112 -2.81 2.57 13.43
N LEU A 113 -3.16 3.86 13.37
CA LEU A 113 -2.91 4.80 14.47
C LEU A 113 -4.05 4.83 15.50
N GLY A 114 -5.08 4.00 15.35
CA GLY A 114 -6.25 3.94 16.24
C GLY A 114 -7.21 5.13 16.11
N ASN A 115 -6.93 6.06 15.20
CA ASN A 115 -7.73 7.28 14.97
C ASN A 115 -8.40 7.30 13.58
N GLY A 116 -8.46 6.14 12.91
CA GLY A 116 -9.00 6.02 11.55
C GLY A 116 -8.00 6.38 10.44
N HIS A 117 -6.72 6.59 10.76
CA HIS A 117 -5.66 6.80 9.78
C HIS A 117 -4.54 5.76 9.90
N PHE A 118 -3.83 5.57 8.81
CA PHE A 118 -2.68 4.70 8.70
C PHE A 118 -1.39 5.48 8.40
N GLU A 119 -0.26 4.94 8.85
CA GLU A 119 1.09 5.42 8.53
C GLU A 119 1.85 4.36 7.71
N ASP A 120 2.48 4.74 6.60
CA ASP A 120 3.40 3.85 5.85
C ASP A 120 4.66 3.58 6.69
N ARG A 121 4.81 2.33 7.15
CA ARG A 121 5.97 1.82 7.89
C ARG A 121 6.84 0.88 7.06
N SER A 122 6.59 0.73 5.76
CA SER A 122 7.19 -0.31 4.92
C SER A 122 8.73 -0.29 4.96
N VAL A 123 9.31 0.89 4.82
CA VAL A 123 10.78 1.07 4.80
C VAL A 123 11.37 0.91 6.19
N LEU A 124 10.75 1.50 7.21
CA LEU A 124 11.24 1.45 8.59
C LEU A 124 11.12 0.04 9.20
N GLY A 125 10.08 -0.71 8.83
CA GLY A 125 9.88 -2.10 9.21
C GLY A 125 10.74 -3.09 8.43
N GLY A 126 11.52 -2.63 7.44
CA GLY A 126 12.45 -3.48 6.69
C GLY A 126 11.78 -4.55 5.81
N ILE A 127 10.51 -4.38 5.46
CA ILE A 127 9.69 -5.43 4.85
C ILE A 127 9.37 -5.22 3.36
N THR A 128 9.98 -4.22 2.75
CA THR A 128 9.78 -3.90 1.32
C THR A 128 10.27 -5.01 0.38
N VAL A 129 11.27 -5.80 0.80
CA VAL A 129 11.87 -6.86 -0.02
C VAL A 129 11.05 -8.15 0.07
N GLY A 130 9.89 -8.14 -0.57
CA GLY A 130 9.00 -9.29 -0.71
C GLY A 130 9.37 -10.27 -1.80
N ARG A 131 10.37 -9.99 -2.64
CA ARG A 131 10.53 -10.68 -3.94
C ARG A 131 9.20 -10.66 -4.70
N TRP A 132 8.92 -11.70 -5.49
CA TRP A 132 7.63 -11.85 -6.15
C TRP A 132 6.62 -12.51 -5.19
N ALA A 133 5.99 -11.69 -4.36
CA ALA A 133 5.02 -12.17 -3.38
C ALA A 133 3.69 -12.59 -4.00
N TRP A 134 3.08 -13.64 -3.45
CA TRP A 134 1.79 -14.21 -3.88
C TRP A 134 0.76 -14.24 -2.76
N ALA A 135 1.20 -14.53 -1.54
CA ALA A 135 0.33 -14.61 -0.38
C ALA A 135 1.07 -14.12 0.86
N SER A 136 0.33 -13.53 1.78
CA SER A 136 0.83 -13.16 3.11
C SER A 136 -0.12 -13.63 4.21
N ARG A 137 0.41 -13.76 5.43
CA ARG A 137 -0.39 -13.99 6.64
C ARG A 137 0.38 -13.54 7.88
N PHE A 138 -0.34 -12.89 8.79
CA PHE A 138 0.14 -12.64 10.15
C PHE A 138 -0.15 -13.82 11.08
N GLU A 139 0.80 -14.16 11.94
CA GLU A 139 0.69 -15.17 13.00
C GLU A 139 1.81 -14.94 14.03
N ASP A 140 1.56 -15.14 15.33
CA ASP A 140 2.61 -15.14 16.36
C ASP A 140 3.20 -16.57 16.44
N ILE A 141 4.35 -16.80 15.79
CA ILE A 141 4.88 -18.15 15.58
C ILE A 141 5.76 -18.58 16.76
N ASP A 142 6.47 -17.64 17.39
CA ASP A 142 7.38 -17.93 18.50
C ASP A 142 6.77 -17.68 19.89
N GLY A 143 5.57 -17.09 19.94
CA GLY A 143 4.79 -16.88 21.15
C GLY A 143 5.26 -15.70 21.99
N ASP A 144 5.95 -14.73 21.40
CA ASP A 144 6.45 -13.54 22.10
C ASP A 144 5.40 -12.41 22.23
N GLY A 145 4.25 -12.58 21.57
CA GLY A 145 3.14 -11.63 21.57
C GLY A 145 3.23 -10.53 20.52
N PHE A 146 4.24 -10.55 19.63
CA PHE A 146 4.32 -9.73 18.43
C PHE A 146 4.02 -10.60 17.21
N GLN A 147 3.18 -10.12 16.30
CA GLN A 147 2.83 -10.93 15.14
C GLN A 147 3.96 -10.95 14.11
N ASP A 148 4.35 -12.16 13.70
CA ASP A 148 5.18 -12.39 12.54
C ASP A 148 4.33 -12.30 11.26
N VAL A 149 4.98 -12.04 10.13
CA VAL A 149 4.35 -12.14 8.82
C VAL A 149 5.11 -13.09 7.91
N TYR A 150 4.40 -14.11 7.44
CA TYR A 150 4.92 -15.04 6.44
C TYR A 150 4.49 -14.60 5.05
N VAL A 151 5.42 -14.60 4.09
CA VAL A 151 5.18 -14.19 2.70
C VAL A 151 5.60 -15.32 1.76
N ALA A 152 4.63 -15.89 1.04
CA ALA A 152 4.90 -16.91 0.03
C ALA A 152 5.33 -16.24 -1.29
N ASN A 153 6.50 -16.65 -1.80
CA ASN A 153 7.12 -16.06 -2.98
C ASN A 153 7.21 -17.06 -4.14
N GLY A 154 6.95 -16.58 -5.35
CA GLY A 154 6.92 -17.38 -6.57
C GLY A 154 8.16 -17.25 -7.46
N PHE A 155 9.21 -16.58 -7.00
CA PHE A 155 10.39 -16.30 -7.81
C PHE A 155 11.70 -16.51 -7.03
N ILE A 156 12.55 -17.38 -7.56
CA ILE A 156 13.90 -17.62 -7.02
C ILE A 156 14.84 -16.69 -7.80
N THR A 157 15.54 -15.83 -7.08
CA THR A 157 16.68 -15.07 -7.64
C THR A 157 17.95 -15.79 -7.22
N GLN A 158 18.87 -16.03 -8.16
CA GLN A 158 20.23 -16.49 -7.86
C GLN A 158 21.16 -15.28 -7.72
N GLU A 159 22.38 -15.49 -7.20
CA GLU A 159 23.40 -14.43 -7.13
C GLU A 159 23.89 -13.98 -8.51
N ASP A 160 23.66 -14.80 -9.54
CA ASP A 160 24.02 -14.46 -10.92
C ASP A 160 23.10 -13.37 -11.46
N THR A 161 23.69 -12.22 -11.80
CA THR A 161 22.98 -11.08 -12.38
C THR A 161 22.79 -11.18 -13.89
N GLY A 162 23.29 -12.25 -14.53
CA GLY A 162 23.27 -12.46 -15.99
C GLY A 162 21.98 -13.04 -16.56
N ASP A 163 20.99 -13.38 -15.72
CA ASP A 163 19.72 -13.99 -16.14
C ASP A 163 18.55 -12.99 -16.27
N LEU A 164 18.84 -11.68 -16.25
CA LEU A 164 17.89 -10.57 -16.45
C LEU A 164 18.14 -9.80 -17.75
#